data_AF-A0A1G5ZTP8-F1
#
_entry.id   AF-A0A1G5ZTP8-F1
#
_cell.length_a   1.000
_cell.length_b   1.000
_cell.length_c   1.000
_cell.angle_alpha   90.00
_cell.angle_beta   90.00
_cell.angle_gamma   90.00
#
_symmetry.space_group_name_H-M   'P 1'
#
loop_
_entity.id
_entity.type
_entity.pdbx_description
1 polymer ?
#
loop_
_entity_poly.entity_id
_entity_poly.type
_entity_poly.pdbx_seq_one_letter_code
_entity_poly.pdbx_strand_id
1 'polypeptide(L)' 'MRDILGNLEPSMDIYPNQPGPVVRNALDGERELANLLWGMPTPIERMKGKADYGTTNIRNPQCGHWQQI' A
#
# COMPACT_ATOMS: atom_id res chain seq x y z
N MET A 1 16.69 -2.51 -10.72
CA MET A 1 16.10 -1.43 -9.88
C MET A 1 15.61 -0.29 -10.77
N ARG A 2 14.32 0.04 -10.71
CA ARG A 2 13.68 1.13 -11.48
C ARG A 2 13.17 2.23 -10.56
N ASP A 3 13.11 3.46 -11.08
CA ASP A 3 12.41 4.56 -10.44
C ASP A 3 11.25 4.98 -11.33
N ILE A 4 10.02 4.88 -10.80
CA ILE A 4 8.79 5.33 -11.47
C ILE A 4 8.10 6.46 -10.70
N LEU A 5 8.76 7.00 -9.68
CA LEU A 5 8.22 8.00 -8.76
C LEU A 5 8.40 9.42 -9.31
N GLY A 6 9.47 9.66 -10.07
CA GLY A 6 9.83 10.99 -10.57
C GLY A 6 10.66 11.77 -9.54
N ASN A 7 10.34 13.05 -9.31
CA ASN A 7 11.03 13.84 -8.29
C ASN A 7 10.45 13.56 -6.90
N LEU A 8 11.26 12.99 -6.00
CA LEU A 8 10.90 12.82 -4.59
C LEU A 8 11.23 14.10 -3.82
N GLU A 9 10.26 14.67 -3.11
CA GLU A 9 10.52 15.83 -2.27
C GLU A 9 11.47 15.48 -1.10
N PRO A 10 12.38 16.38 -0.68
CA PRO A 10 13.33 16.10 0.40
C PRO A 10 12.68 15.83 1.76
N SER A 11 11.46 16.32 1.97
CA SER A 11 10.68 16.16 3.20
C SER A 11 9.21 16.03 2.85
N MET A 12 8.53 15.02 3.40
CA MET A 12 7.11 14.82 3.18
C MET A 12 6.44 14.29 4.44
N ASP A 13 5.23 14.78 4.72
CA ASP A 13 4.34 14.20 5.72
C ASP A 13 3.39 13.22 5.02
N ILE A 14 3.29 11.99 5.53
CA ILE A 14 2.49 10.91 4.93
C ILE A 14 1.34 10.56 5.89
N TYR A 15 0.11 10.68 5.40
CA TYR A 15 -1.10 10.34 6.15
C TYR A 15 -1.86 9.17 5.52
N PRO A 16 -2.78 8.52 6.26
CA PRO A 16 -3.64 7.48 5.71
C PRO A 16 -4.36 7.92 4.44
N ASN A 17 -4.53 6.98 3.50
CA ASN A 17 -5.20 7.22 2.21
C ASN A 17 -4.53 8.33 1.36
N GLN A 18 -3.21 8.51 1.50
CA GLN A 18 -2.39 9.35 0.65
C GLN A 18 -1.25 8.55 0.01
N PRO A 19 -0.77 8.96 -1.19
CA PRO A 19 0.39 8.35 -1.81
C PRO A 19 1.67 8.57 -0.98
N GLY A 20 2.47 7.53 -0.83
CA GLY A 20 3.81 7.60 -0.26
C GLY A 20 4.81 6.72 -1.03
N PRO A 21 6.11 7.05 -0.95
CA PRO A 21 7.17 6.30 -1.62
C PRO A 21 7.33 4.90 -1.01
N VAL A 22 7.29 3.88 -1.85
CA VAL A 22 7.47 2.48 -1.48
C VAL A 22 8.43 1.80 -2.46
N VAL A 23 9.41 1.07 -1.92
CA VAL A 23 10.20 0.12 -2.71
C VAL A 23 9.44 -1.20 -2.76
N ARG A 24 9.01 -1.63 -3.95
CA ARG A 24 8.30 -2.90 -4.16
C ARG A 24 8.98 -3.75 -5.21
N ASN A 25 8.65 -5.04 -5.24
CA ASN A 25 8.97 -5.88 -6.39
C ASN A 25 7.89 -5.69 -7.45
N ALA A 26 8.30 -5.46 -8.68
CA ALA A 26 7.41 -5.45 -9.83
C ALA A 26 7.10 -6.87 -10.30
N LEU A 27 6.15 -6.99 -11.24
CA LEU A 27 5.70 -8.28 -11.78
C LEU A 27 6.81 -9.06 -12.49
N ASP A 28 7.83 -8.37 -13.00
CA ASP A 28 9.01 -8.96 -13.64
C ASP A 28 10.13 -9.33 -12.64
N GLY A 29 9.90 -9.17 -11.34
CA GLY A 29 10.85 -9.49 -10.27
C GLY A 29 11.88 -8.39 -9.99
N GLU A 30 11.92 -7.33 -10.79
CA GLU A 30 12.80 -6.19 -10.54
C GLU A 30 12.24 -5.31 -9.41
N ARG A 31 13.14 -4.74 -8.58
CA ARG A 31 12.73 -3.74 -7.58
C ARG A 31 12.40 -2.42 -8.26
N GLU A 32 11.35 -1.75 -7.81
CA GLU A 32 11.01 -0.39 -8.23
C GLU A 32 10.62 0.51 -7.07
N LEU A 33 10.95 1.80 -7.18
CA LEU A 33 10.48 2.86 -6.32
C LEU A 33 9.22 3.49 -6.92
N ALA A 34 8.11 3.44 -6.20
CA ALA A 34 6.79 3.87 -6.67
C ALA A 34 6.00 4.60 -5.58
N ASN A 35 5.05 5.46 -5.97
CA ASN A 35 4.08 6.04 -5.06
C ASN A 35 2.85 5.14 -4.93
N LEU A 36 2.54 4.69 -3.71
CA LEU A 36 1.38 3.85 -3.40
C LEU A 36 0.53 4.46 -2.28
N LEU A 37 -0.78 4.20 -2.29
CA LEU A 37 -1.65 4.65 -1.20
C LEU A 37 -1.32 3.92 0.11
N TRP A 38 -1.22 4.67 1.21
CA TRP A 38 -1.20 4.07 2.55
C TRP A 38 -2.59 3.60 2.96
N GLY A 39 -2.98 2.43 2.46
CA GLY A 39 -4.25 1.78 2.73
C GLY A 39 -4.42 0.53 1.89
N MET A 40 -4.19 -0.64 2.49
CA MET A 40 -4.42 -1.93 1.82
C MET A 40 -5.92 -2.20 1.68
N PRO A 41 -6.38 -2.95 0.64
CA PRO A 41 -7.79 -3.31 0.50
C PRO A 41 -8.34 -3.97 1.77
N THR A 42 -9.41 -3.39 2.31
CA THR A 42 -10.00 -3.87 3.57
C THR A 42 -10.78 -5.18 3.33
N PRO A 43 -10.73 -6.17 4.23
CA PRO A 43 -11.56 -7.37 4.11
C PRO A 43 -13.05 -7.01 3.97
N ILE A 44 -13.75 -7.65 3.01
CA ILE A 44 -15.15 -7.35 2.69
C ILE A 44 -16.06 -7.44 3.93
N GLU A 45 -15.80 -8.43 4.79
CA GLU A 45 -16.51 -8.63 6.07
C GLU A 45 -16.44 -7.41 7.01
N ARG A 46 -15.38 -6.60 6.90
CA ARG A 46 -15.16 -5.41 7.72
C ARG A 46 -15.71 -4.14 7.09
N MET A 47 -15.87 -4.08 5.77
CA MET A 47 -16.43 -2.91 5.08
C MET A 47 -17.91 -2.69 5.43
N LYS A 48 -18.69 -3.75 5.70
CA LYS A 48 -20.10 -3.68 6.14
C LYS A 48 -20.97 -2.70 5.31
N GLY A 49 -20.78 -2.68 4.00
CA GLY A 49 -21.51 -1.79 3.07
C GLY A 49 -21.05 -0.32 3.09
N LYS A 50 -19.97 0.02 3.79
CA LYS A 50 -19.32 1.33 3.74
C LYS A 50 -18.25 1.36 2.65
N ALA A 51 -17.86 2.58 2.24
CA ALA A 51 -16.71 2.78 1.38
C ALA A 51 -15.43 2.22 2.03
N ASP A 52 -14.50 1.72 1.21
CA ASP A 52 -13.19 1.30 1.68
C ASP A 52 -12.30 2.51 1.91
N TYR A 53 -11.84 2.69 3.16
CA TYR A 53 -10.87 3.72 3.52
C TYR A 53 -9.43 3.19 3.55
N GLY A 54 -9.25 1.89 3.26
CA GLY A 54 -7.98 1.20 3.33
C GLY A 54 -7.57 0.83 4.75
N THR A 55 -6.85 -0.30 4.86
CA THR A 55 -6.22 -0.76 6.10
C THR A 55 -4.77 -0.28 6.14
N THR A 56 -4.46 0.62 7.07
CA THR A 56 -3.11 1.19 7.22
C THR A 56 -2.12 0.25 7.93
N ASN A 57 -2.62 -0.63 8.79
CA ASN A 57 -1.80 -1.47 9.66
C ASN A 57 -2.38 -2.89 9.76
N ILE A 58 -1.55 -3.90 9.48
CA ILE A 58 -1.91 -5.32 9.58
C ILE A 58 -1.26 -5.91 10.83
N ARG A 59 -2.08 -6.21 11.86
CA ARG A 59 -1.60 -6.77 13.14
C ARG A 59 -1.66 -8.28 13.24
N ASN A 60 -2.46 -8.93 12.40
CA ASN A 60 -2.56 -10.38 12.31
C ASN A 60 -2.33 -10.83 10.87
N PRO A 61 -1.08 -11.11 10.47
CA PRO A 61 -0.76 -11.53 9.10
C PRO A 61 -1.23 -12.95 8.79
N GLN A 62 -1.67 -13.73 9.79
CA GLN A 62 -2.19 -15.09 9.57
C GLN A 62 -3.68 -15.13 9.22
N CYS A 63 -4.37 -13.97 9.22
CA CYS A 63 -5.73 -13.90 8.70
C CYS A 63 -5.71 -14.20 7.19
N GLY A 64 -6.56 -15.13 6.74
CA GLY A 64 -6.56 -15.64 5.37
C GLY A 64 -6.62 -14.55 4.29
N HIS A 65 -7.31 -13.43 4.55
CA HIS A 65 -7.35 -12.27 3.65
C HIS A 65 -5.94 -11.74 3.29
N TRP A 66 -5.01 -11.69 4.24
CA TRP A 66 -3.66 -11.15 4.01
C TRP A 66 -2.69 -12.15 3.38
N GLN A 67 -3.04 -13.43 3.34
CA GLN A 67 -2.21 -14.47 2.72
C GLN A 67 -2.47 -14.63 1.22
N GLN A 68 -3.53 -14.01 0.72
CA GLN A 68 -3.98 -14.10 -0.68
C GLN A 68 -3.44 -12.98 -1.57
N ILE A 69 -2.73 -12.01 -0.97
CA ILE A 69 -2.28 -10.78 -1.63
C ILE A 69 -0.78 -10.86 -1.93
#